data_AF-A0A382I7G0-F1
#
_entry.id   AF-A0A382I7G0-F1
#
_cell.length_a   1.000
_cell.length_b   1.000
_cell.length_c   1.000
_cell.angle_alpha   90.00
_cell.angle_beta   90.00
_cell.angle_gamma   90.00
#
_symmetry.space_group_name_H-M   'P 1'
#
loop_
_entity.id
_entity.type
_entity.pdbx_description
1 polymer ?
#
loop_
_entity_poly.entity_id
_entity_poly.type
_entity_poly.pdbx_seq_one_letter_code
_entity_poly.pdbx_strand_id
1 'polypeptide(L)'
;MVRSFYKTKEWALWAYGGGAILICSIWIQVQLSVAFNDWYKGFYDLLQKSGEYVDNPQEGLTEFYQKLVSVDYVMEGFDGAPSFLEIAIPYIFLMTLTSWFTQIYGLRWRQAMTWGYIPRWRNVEQEIEGASQRIQEDCNRFARIIESLGLQIVRAIMTLVAFIPILYGLSDKVDVPYFREVEGSLVWGALIVSIGGLIISWFVGCKLPGLEYNNQKVEAAFRKDLVLGEDDKLNY
;
A
#
# COMPACT_ATOMS: atom_id res chain seq x y z
N MET A 1 14.12 19.31 -3.82
CA MET A 1 12.73 18.89 -3.51
C MET A 1 12.57 18.48 -2.05
N VAL A 2 13.11 17.33 -1.59
CA VAL A 2 12.96 16.83 -0.20
C VAL A 2 13.38 17.84 0.89
N ARG A 3 14.48 18.57 0.69
CA ARG A 3 14.95 19.58 1.66
C ARG A 3 13.93 20.69 1.92
N SER A 4 13.13 21.08 0.92
CA SER A 4 12.16 22.16 1.07
C SER A 4 11.03 21.81 2.04
N PHE A 5 10.74 20.51 2.22
CA PHE A 5 9.71 20.03 3.13
C PHE A 5 10.28 19.67 4.51
N TYR A 6 11.39 18.92 4.58
CA TYR A 6 11.92 18.43 5.87
C TYR A 6 12.88 19.38 6.60
N LYS A 7 13.50 20.35 5.91
CA LYS A 7 14.49 21.27 6.51
C LYS A 7 13.95 22.68 6.79
N THR A 8 12.69 22.95 6.47
CA THR A 8 12.08 24.28 6.64
C THR A 8 11.24 24.30 7.91
N LYS A 9 11.42 25.30 8.79
CA LYS A 9 10.70 25.40 10.07
C LYS A 9 9.18 25.46 9.88
N GLU A 10 8.70 26.13 8.85
CA GLU A 10 7.28 26.27 8.51
C GLU A 10 6.60 24.92 8.28
N TRP A 11 7.30 23.97 7.67
CA TRP A 11 6.76 22.67 7.27
C TRP A 11 7.12 21.55 8.24
N ALA A 12 7.95 21.79 9.25
CA ALA A 12 8.45 20.77 10.16
C ALA A 12 7.34 19.99 10.88
N LEU A 13 6.30 20.69 11.36
CA LEU A 13 5.15 20.06 12.02
C LEU A 13 4.41 19.09 11.08
N TRP A 14 4.20 19.50 9.83
CA TRP A 14 3.60 18.62 8.84
C TRP A 14 4.55 17.47 8.49
N ALA A 15 5.82 17.77 8.24
CA ALA A 15 6.80 16.80 7.78
C ALA A 15 6.99 15.65 8.77
N TYR A 16 7.23 15.96 10.04
CA TYR A 16 7.47 14.96 11.08
C TYR A 16 6.18 14.53 11.77
N GLY A 17 5.31 15.46 12.17
CA GLY A 17 4.06 15.15 12.86
C GLY A 17 3.05 14.45 11.95
N GLY A 18 2.83 14.96 10.74
CA GLY A 18 1.98 14.30 9.75
C GLY A 18 2.55 12.95 9.29
N GLY A 19 3.88 12.87 9.13
CA GLY A 19 4.55 11.59 8.86
C GLY A 19 4.35 10.57 9.98
N ALA A 20 4.50 10.98 11.24
CA ALA A 20 4.25 10.14 12.40
C ALA A 20 2.79 9.66 12.49
N ILE A 21 1.82 10.55 12.24
CA ILE A 21 0.39 10.18 12.18
C ILE A 21 0.15 9.10 11.11
N LEU A 22 0.74 9.24 9.93
CA LEU A 22 0.61 8.25 8.86
C LEU A 22 1.23 6.91 9.25
N ILE A 23 2.45 6.93 9.80
CA ILE A 23 3.15 5.73 10.28
C ILE A 23 2.32 5.02 11.36
N CYS A 24 1.81 5.75 12.35
CA CYS A 24 0.95 5.18 13.39
C CYS A 24 -0.35 4.62 12.82
N SER A 25 -0.98 5.32 11.87
CA SER A 25 -2.21 4.85 11.23
C SER A 25 -1.98 3.57 10.42
N ILE A 26 -0.87 3.48 9.69
CA ILE A 26 -0.48 2.26 8.98
C ILE A 26 -0.21 1.12 9.95
N TRP A 27 0.49 1.40 11.07
CA TRP A 27 0.74 0.39 12.10
C TRP A 27 -0.56 -0.20 12.65
N ILE A 28 -1.53 0.65 13.01
CA ILE A 28 -2.84 0.19 13.50
C ILE A 28 -3.57 -0.63 12.42
N GLN A 29 -3.52 -0.21 11.15
CA GLN A 29 -4.11 -1.00 10.05
C GLN A 29 -3.48 -2.39 9.91
N VAL A 30 -2.15 -2.50 10.09
CA VAL A 30 -1.46 -3.79 10.06
C VAL A 30 -1.90 -4.67 11.23
N GLN A 31 -2.05 -4.12 12.43
CA GLN A 31 -2.56 -4.85 13.59
C GLN A 31 -4.01 -5.33 13.39
N LEU A 32 -4.87 -4.49 12.81
CA LEU A 32 -6.22 -4.89 12.43
C LEU A 32 -6.23 -5.99 11.35
N SER A 33 -5.25 -5.96 10.43
CA SER A 33 -5.08 -7.03 9.43
C SER A 33 -4.65 -8.36 10.06
N VAL A 34 -3.83 -8.32 11.12
CA VAL A 34 -3.49 -9.49 11.92
C VAL A 34 -4.73 -10.02 12.65
N ALA A 35 -5.50 -9.14 13.29
CA ALA A 35 -6.75 -9.52 13.95
C ALA A 35 -7.74 -10.17 12.98
N PHE A 36 -7.84 -9.66 11.74
CA PHE A 36 -8.61 -10.33 10.68
C PHE A 36 -8.09 -11.72 10.36
N ASN A 37 -6.76 -11.92 10.32
CA ASN A 37 -6.17 -13.23 10.04
C ASN A 37 -6.53 -14.25 11.15
N ASP A 38 -6.43 -13.83 12.41
CA ASP A 38 -6.83 -14.66 13.54
C ASP A 38 -8.34 -14.94 13.54
N TRP A 39 -9.15 -13.94 13.20
CA TRP A 39 -10.59 -14.11 13.02
C TRP A 39 -10.91 -15.12 11.91
N TYR A 40 -10.25 -15.01 10.75
CA TYR A 40 -10.44 -15.95 9.64
C TYR A 40 -10.17 -17.38 10.08
N LYS A 41 -9.06 -17.61 10.79
CA LYS A 41 -8.74 -18.93 11.32
C LYS A 41 -9.85 -19.46 12.21
N GLY A 42 -10.29 -18.68 13.22
CA GLY A 42 -11.36 -19.10 14.12
C GLY A 42 -12.69 -19.34 13.42
N PHE A 43 -13.01 -18.53 12.41
CA PHE A 43 -14.22 -18.68 11.61
C PHE A 43 -14.20 -19.94 10.73
N TYR A 44 -13.09 -20.22 10.06
CA TYR A 44 -12.96 -21.43 9.25
C TYR A 44 -12.88 -22.70 10.11
N ASP A 45 -12.26 -22.64 11.29
CA ASP A 45 -12.28 -23.74 12.26
C ASP A 45 -13.72 -24.07 12.70
N LEU A 46 -14.57 -23.05 12.93
CA LEU A 46 -15.99 -23.23 13.22
C LEU A 46 -16.73 -23.90 12.07
N LEU A 47 -16.49 -23.47 10.82
CA LEU A 47 -17.10 -24.09 9.65
C LEU A 47 -16.64 -25.55 9.47
N GLN A 48 -15.37 -25.85 9.75
CA GLN A 48 -14.83 -27.20 9.67
C GLN A 48 -15.48 -28.14 10.71
N LYS A 49 -15.76 -27.62 11.91
CA LYS A 49 -16.42 -28.36 12.99
C LYS A 49 -17.95 -28.32 12.93
N SER A 50 -18.54 -27.76 11.87
CA SER A 50 -19.99 -27.65 11.73
C SER A 50 -20.75 -28.98 11.89
N GLY A 51 -20.12 -30.11 11.57
CA GLY A 51 -20.68 -31.46 11.78
C GLY A 51 -20.90 -31.83 13.26
N GLU A 52 -20.21 -31.19 14.20
CA GLU A 52 -20.39 -31.40 15.65
C GLU A 52 -21.69 -30.75 16.17
N TYR A 53 -22.26 -29.80 15.42
CA TYR A 53 -23.48 -29.07 15.78
C TYR A 53 -24.75 -29.65 15.13
N VAL A 54 -24.69 -30.85 14.55
CA VAL A 54 -25.85 -31.49 13.91
C VAL A 54 -26.97 -31.76 14.92
N ASP A 55 -26.61 -32.17 16.14
CA ASP A 55 -27.57 -32.46 17.20
C ASP A 55 -28.12 -31.18 17.87
N ASN A 56 -27.35 -30.08 17.86
CA ASN A 56 -27.72 -28.76 18.42
C ASN A 56 -27.50 -27.61 17.42
N PRO A 57 -28.31 -27.48 16.35
CA PRO A 57 -28.07 -26.48 15.31
C PRO A 57 -28.15 -25.03 15.79
N GLN A 58 -28.91 -24.77 16.87
CA GLN A 58 -29.07 -23.42 17.41
C GLN A 58 -27.78 -22.90 18.05
N GLU A 59 -26.99 -23.76 18.70
CA GLU A 59 -25.72 -23.37 19.32
C GLU A 59 -24.69 -22.98 18.25
N GLY A 60 -24.56 -23.79 17.20
CA GLY A 60 -23.67 -23.48 16.08
C GLY A 60 -24.06 -22.21 15.32
N LEU A 61 -25.36 -21.96 15.12
CA LEU A 61 -25.83 -20.69 14.55
C LEU A 61 -25.50 -19.49 15.43
N THR A 62 -25.63 -19.65 16.75
CA THR A 62 -25.33 -18.58 17.71
C THR A 62 -23.84 -18.22 17.67
N GLU A 63 -22.96 -19.22 17.72
CA GLU A 63 -21.51 -19.00 17.58
C GLU A 63 -21.15 -18.36 16.24
N PHE A 64 -21.79 -18.78 15.15
CA PHE A 64 -21.58 -18.20 13.83
C PHE A 64 -21.94 -16.71 13.78
N TYR A 65 -23.12 -16.34 14.29
CA TYR A 65 -23.54 -14.94 14.35
C TYR A 65 -22.70 -14.12 15.33
N GLN A 66 -22.26 -14.72 16.44
CA GLN A 66 -21.34 -14.08 17.37
C GLN A 66 -20.03 -13.73 16.66
N LYS A 67 -19.42 -14.68 15.93
CA LYS A 67 -18.20 -14.39 15.16
C LYS A 67 -18.40 -13.29 14.13
N LEU A 68 -19.60 -13.08 13.58
CA LEU A 68 -19.82 -12.06 12.55
C LEU A 68 -20.18 -10.67 13.09
N VAL A 69 -21.10 -10.59 14.05
CA VAL A 69 -21.82 -9.33 14.38
C VAL A 69 -21.81 -9.00 15.87
N SER A 70 -21.25 -9.85 16.76
CA SER A 70 -21.26 -9.52 18.20
C SER A 70 -20.46 -8.25 18.50
N VAL A 71 -20.82 -7.60 19.60
CA VAL A 71 -20.13 -6.41 20.12
C VAL A 71 -19.53 -6.72 21.51
N ASP A 72 -19.40 -8.01 21.83
CA ASP A 72 -19.07 -8.47 23.18
C ASP A 72 -17.63 -8.09 23.54
N TYR A 73 -16.68 -8.21 22.60
CA TYR A 73 -15.29 -7.85 22.82
C TYR A 73 -15.15 -6.37 23.23
N VAL A 74 -15.86 -5.45 22.58
CA VAL A 74 -15.83 -4.03 22.96
C VAL A 74 -16.58 -3.78 24.26
N MET A 75 -17.73 -4.43 24.49
CA MET A 75 -18.57 -4.22 25.68
C MET A 75 -17.92 -4.78 26.96
N GLU A 76 -17.16 -5.88 26.84
CA GLU A 76 -16.46 -6.54 27.95
C GLU A 76 -15.08 -5.91 28.23
N GLY A 77 -14.70 -4.86 27.49
CA GLY A 77 -13.48 -4.11 27.74
C GLY A 77 -12.23 -4.67 27.06
N PHE A 78 -12.38 -5.14 25.81
CA PHE A 78 -11.33 -5.73 24.97
C PHE A 78 -10.84 -7.11 25.47
N ASP A 79 -11.70 -7.85 26.16
CA ASP A 79 -11.44 -9.23 26.58
C ASP A 79 -12.03 -10.24 25.57
N GLY A 80 -11.32 -11.33 25.32
CA GLY A 80 -11.72 -12.35 24.35
C GLY A 80 -11.36 -12.04 22.89
N ALA A 81 -12.07 -12.70 21.96
CA ALA A 81 -11.80 -12.62 20.53
C ALA A 81 -12.81 -11.69 19.83
N PRO A 82 -12.34 -10.66 19.08
CA PRO A 82 -13.23 -9.73 18.39
C PRO A 82 -14.04 -10.40 17.27
N SER A 83 -15.25 -9.90 17.04
CA SER A 83 -16.08 -10.27 15.89
C SER A 83 -15.59 -9.61 14.60
N PHE A 84 -16.09 -10.08 13.45
CA PHE A 84 -15.76 -9.48 12.15
C PHE A 84 -16.12 -8.00 12.11
N LEU A 85 -17.30 -7.63 12.62
CA LEU A 85 -17.79 -6.25 12.59
C LEU A 85 -16.92 -5.32 13.44
N GLU A 86 -16.50 -5.78 14.62
CA GLU A 86 -15.66 -5.00 15.54
C GLU A 86 -14.26 -4.72 14.98
N ILE A 87 -13.76 -5.57 14.08
CA ILE A 87 -12.49 -5.34 13.36
C ILE A 87 -12.76 -4.50 12.10
N ALA A 88 -13.81 -4.82 11.34
CA ALA A 88 -14.07 -4.24 10.03
C ALA A 88 -14.45 -2.76 10.08
N ILE A 89 -15.29 -2.35 11.02
CA ILE A 89 -15.68 -0.95 11.17
C ILE A 89 -14.47 -0.04 11.41
N PRO A 90 -13.64 -0.25 12.45
CA PRO A 90 -12.48 0.60 12.68
C PRO A 90 -11.47 0.49 11.55
N TYR A 91 -11.31 -0.68 10.92
CA TYR A 91 -10.43 -0.84 9.77
C TYR A 91 -10.85 0.04 8.59
N ILE A 92 -12.12 -0.02 8.16
CA ILE A 92 -12.63 0.76 7.03
C ILE A 92 -12.57 2.26 7.35
N PHE A 93 -12.95 2.64 8.58
CA PHE A 93 -12.89 4.03 9.02
C PHE A 93 -11.45 4.56 9.00
N LEU A 94 -10.51 3.83 9.60
CA LEU A 94 -9.11 4.20 9.65
C LEU A 94 -8.48 4.21 8.24
N MET A 95 -8.83 3.26 7.38
CA MET A 95 -8.40 3.21 5.99
C MET A 95 -8.84 4.47 5.23
N THR A 96 -10.10 4.86 5.40
CA THR A 96 -10.66 6.06 4.76
C THR A 96 -9.98 7.34 5.26
N LEU A 97 -9.82 7.48 6.58
CA LEU A 97 -9.12 8.61 7.19
C LEU A 97 -7.65 8.69 6.74
N THR A 98 -6.96 7.56 6.71
CA THR A 98 -5.55 7.50 6.30
C THR A 98 -5.42 7.88 4.83
N SER A 99 -6.30 7.40 3.96
CA SER A 99 -6.31 7.75 2.53
C SER A 99 -6.53 9.26 2.32
N TRP A 100 -7.52 9.83 3.00
CA TRP A 100 -7.77 11.28 2.97
C TRP A 100 -6.58 12.09 3.51
N PHE A 101 -6.01 11.68 4.65
CA PHE A 101 -4.87 12.39 5.24
C PHE A 101 -3.61 12.29 4.36
N THR A 102 -3.41 11.14 3.71
CA THR A 102 -2.34 10.91 2.72
C THR A 102 -2.43 11.93 1.59
N GLN A 103 -3.62 12.15 1.00
CA GLN A 103 -3.83 13.18 -0.03
C GLN A 103 -3.50 14.60 0.45
N ILE A 104 -3.88 14.95 1.69
CA ILE A 104 -3.53 16.25 2.29
C ILE A 104 -2.03 16.37 2.46
N TYR A 105 -1.38 15.32 2.96
CA TYR A 105 0.06 15.27 3.15
C TYR A 105 0.79 15.49 1.81
N GLY A 106 0.36 14.82 0.74
CA GLY A 106 0.85 15.03 -0.63
C GLY A 106 0.70 16.47 -1.12
N LEU A 107 -0.43 17.11 -0.81
CA LEU A 107 -0.66 18.51 -1.14
C LEU A 107 0.29 19.45 -0.36
N ARG A 108 0.57 19.18 0.91
CA ARG A 108 1.56 19.94 1.70
C ARG A 108 2.98 19.78 1.17
N TRP A 109 3.34 18.57 0.75
CA TRP A 109 4.58 18.31 0.02
C TRP A 109 4.69 19.17 -1.23
N ARG A 110 3.64 19.20 -2.06
CA ARG A 110 3.61 20.02 -3.28
C ARG A 110 3.77 21.49 -2.95
N GLN A 111 3.01 22.01 -1.98
CA GLN A 111 3.08 23.41 -1.55
C GLN A 111 4.50 23.80 -1.11
N ALA A 112 5.13 23.02 -0.24
CA ALA A 112 6.48 23.32 0.25
C ALA A 112 7.52 23.33 -0.86
N MET A 113 7.40 22.44 -1.84
CA MET A 113 8.28 22.43 -2.99
C MET A 113 8.04 23.65 -3.87
N THR A 114 6.81 23.90 -4.31
CA THR A 114 6.47 25.05 -5.17
C THR A 114 6.95 26.36 -4.54
N TRP A 115 6.62 26.62 -3.27
CA TRP A 115 7.05 27.85 -2.58
C TRP A 115 8.55 27.89 -2.29
N GLY A 116 9.21 26.74 -2.14
CA GLY A 116 10.67 26.68 -2.01
C GLY A 116 11.41 26.91 -3.33
N TYR A 117 10.79 26.65 -4.48
CA TYR A 117 11.39 26.84 -5.80
C TYR A 117 11.09 28.21 -6.42
N ILE A 118 9.94 28.84 -6.13
CA ILE A 118 9.58 30.16 -6.67
C ILE A 118 10.67 31.23 -6.42
N PRO A 119 11.20 31.42 -5.19
CA PRO A 119 12.25 32.41 -4.95
C PRO A 119 13.55 32.10 -5.68
N ARG A 120 13.86 30.80 -5.87
CA ARG A 120 15.05 30.38 -6.60
C ARG A 120 14.92 30.66 -8.08
N TRP A 121 13.76 30.33 -8.65
CA TRP A 121 13.43 30.61 -10.05
C TRP A 121 13.51 32.11 -10.36
N ARG A 122 13.03 32.98 -9.46
CA ARG A 122 13.14 34.44 -9.60
C ARG A 122 14.57 34.97 -9.61
N ASN A 123 15.54 34.23 -9.08
CA ASN A 123 16.94 34.64 -8.97
C ASN A 123 17.84 33.95 -10.02
N VAL A 124 17.26 33.23 -10.99
CA VAL A 124 18.04 32.61 -12.07
C VAL A 124 18.35 33.67 -13.12
N GLU A 125 19.63 33.81 -13.47
CA GLU A 125 20.09 34.80 -14.47
C GLU A 125 19.76 34.42 -15.91
N GLN A 126 19.51 33.13 -16.18
CA GLN A 126 19.17 32.59 -17.49
C GLN A 126 17.72 32.10 -17.53
N GLU A 127 17.00 32.44 -18.59
CA GLU A 127 15.67 31.90 -18.87
C GLU A 127 15.76 30.39 -19.07
N ILE A 128 14.96 29.65 -18.29
CA ILE A 128 14.87 28.20 -18.37
C ILE A 128 13.56 27.89 -19.08
N GLU A 129 13.65 27.27 -20.25
CA GLU A 129 12.48 26.85 -21.02
C GLU A 129 11.56 25.95 -20.19
N GLY A 130 10.28 26.32 -20.13
CA GLY A 130 9.25 25.56 -19.40
C GLY A 130 9.42 25.55 -17.87
N ALA A 131 10.16 26.48 -17.27
CA ALA A 131 10.38 26.52 -15.83
C ALA A 131 9.07 26.52 -15.00
N SER A 132 8.08 27.31 -15.43
CA SER A 132 6.76 27.37 -14.78
C SER A 132 6.04 26.02 -14.82
N GLN A 133 6.06 25.35 -15.98
CA GLN A 133 5.48 24.03 -16.17
C GLN A 133 6.19 22.97 -15.30
N ARG A 134 7.53 22.97 -15.29
CA ARG A 134 8.32 22.05 -14.44
C ARG A 134 8.03 22.26 -12.96
N ILE A 135 7.99 23.50 -12.48
CA ILE A 135 7.66 23.80 -11.08
C ILE A 135 6.26 23.28 -10.72
N GLN A 136 5.30 23.30 -11.64
CA GLN A 136 3.95 22.79 -11.39
C GLN A 136 3.87 21.26 -11.50
N GLU A 137 4.27 20.70 -12.63
CA GLU A 137 4.12 19.28 -12.97
C GLU A 137 5.10 18.39 -12.20
N ASP A 138 6.38 18.75 -12.17
CA ASP A 138 7.41 17.92 -11.55
C ASP A 138 7.25 17.91 -10.02
N CYS A 139 6.90 19.06 -9.40
CA CYS A 139 6.62 19.08 -7.96
C CYS A 139 5.42 18.21 -7.61
N ASN A 140 4.36 18.21 -8.44
CA ASN A 140 3.20 17.35 -8.23
C ASN A 140 3.57 15.87 -8.41
N ARG A 141 4.29 15.54 -9.48
CA ARG A 141 4.73 14.16 -9.77
C ARG A 141 5.64 13.64 -8.66
N PHE A 142 6.60 14.45 -8.21
CA PHE A 142 7.53 14.10 -7.14
C PHE A 142 6.80 13.88 -5.81
N ALA A 143 5.87 14.75 -5.44
CA ALA A 143 5.08 14.61 -4.21
C ALA A 143 4.35 13.26 -4.19
N ARG A 144 3.62 12.93 -5.28
CA ARG A 144 2.87 11.67 -5.41
C ARG A 144 3.77 10.44 -5.36
N ILE A 145 4.93 10.48 -6.02
CA ILE A 145 5.88 9.35 -6.03
C ILE A 145 6.44 9.10 -4.63
N ILE A 146 6.93 10.14 -3.96
CA ILE A 146 7.52 9.99 -2.62
C ILE A 146 6.48 9.55 -1.59
N GLU A 147 5.29 10.12 -1.64
CA GLU A 147 4.17 9.74 -0.76
C GLU A 147 3.77 8.28 -0.98
N SER A 148 3.47 7.88 -2.22
CA SER A 148 3.04 6.52 -2.53
C SER A 148 4.12 5.49 -2.22
N LEU A 149 5.34 5.69 -2.69
CA LEU A 149 6.45 4.76 -2.47
C LEU A 149 6.83 4.68 -0.99
N GLY A 150 6.92 5.83 -0.30
CA GLY A 150 7.27 5.89 1.11
C GLY A 150 6.27 5.14 1.98
N LEU A 151 4.97 5.38 1.78
CA LEU A 151 3.92 4.69 2.55
C LEU A 151 3.83 3.21 2.22
N GLN A 152 4.05 2.82 0.96
CA GLN A 152 4.09 1.40 0.57
C GLN A 152 5.26 0.66 1.23
N ILE A 153 6.45 1.26 1.24
CA ILE A 153 7.64 0.66 1.89
C ILE A 153 7.39 0.51 3.39
N VAL A 154 6.90 1.56 4.07
CA VAL A 154 6.58 1.49 5.50
C VAL A 154 5.55 0.40 5.79
N ARG A 155 4.47 0.35 5.01
CA ARG A 155 3.44 -0.69 5.14
C ARG A 155 4.02 -2.10 4.94
N ALA A 156 4.83 -2.30 3.91
CA ALA A 156 5.44 -3.60 3.61
C ALA A 156 6.34 -4.07 4.76
N ILE A 157 7.18 -3.18 5.30
CA ILE A 157 8.04 -3.49 6.44
C ILE A 157 7.20 -3.85 7.67
N MET A 158 6.20 -3.03 8.02
CA MET A 158 5.33 -3.30 9.16
C MET A 158 4.57 -4.61 9.01
N THR A 159 4.09 -4.91 7.80
CA THR A 159 3.43 -6.18 7.48
C THR A 159 4.38 -7.35 7.68
N LEU A 160 5.62 -7.26 7.17
CA LEU A 160 6.63 -8.30 7.40
C LEU A 160 6.90 -8.50 8.89
N VAL A 161 7.11 -7.42 9.65
CA VAL A 161 7.34 -7.49 11.10
C VAL A 161 6.18 -8.17 11.83
N ALA A 162 4.94 -7.89 11.43
CA ALA A 162 3.75 -8.46 12.06
C ALA A 162 3.52 -9.93 11.66
N PHE A 163 3.72 -10.28 10.39
CA PHE A 163 3.37 -11.60 9.87
C PHE A 163 4.51 -12.62 9.94
N ILE A 164 5.78 -12.22 10.01
CA ILE A 164 6.89 -13.17 10.16
C ILE A 164 6.74 -14.02 11.44
N PRO A 165 6.48 -13.46 12.64
CA PRO A 165 6.31 -14.26 13.85
C PRO A 165 5.12 -15.23 13.76
N ILE A 166 4.00 -14.77 13.17
CA ILE A 166 2.80 -15.59 12.96
C ILE A 166 3.13 -16.78 12.04
N LEU A 167 3.80 -16.50 10.92
CA LEU A 167 4.20 -17.52 9.96
C LEU A 167 5.22 -18.50 10.55
N TYR A 168 6.12 -18.01 11.40
CA TYR A 168 7.07 -18.84 12.12
C TYR A 168 6.34 -19.81 13.05
N GLY A 169 5.41 -19.33 13.88
CA GLY A 169 4.62 -20.20 14.77
C GLY A 169 3.69 -21.18 14.04
N LEU A 170 3.27 -20.86 12.81
CA LEU A 170 2.55 -21.80 11.95
C LEU A 170 3.46 -22.87 11.32
N SER A 171 4.77 -22.58 11.19
CA SER A 171 5.73 -23.52 10.59
C SER A 171 5.84 -24.82 11.40
N ASP A 172 5.67 -24.74 12.72
CA ASP A 172 5.73 -25.89 13.63
C ASP A 172 4.63 -26.95 13.36
N LYS A 173 3.54 -26.54 12.70
CA LYS A 173 2.41 -27.42 12.36
C LYS A 173 2.57 -28.11 11.00
N VAL A 174 3.63 -27.80 10.27
CA VAL A 174 3.86 -28.35 8.93
C VAL A 174 4.50 -29.72 9.03
N ASP A 175 3.71 -30.76 8.72
CA ASP A 175 4.17 -32.15 8.68
C ASP A 175 4.53 -32.59 7.25
N VAL A 176 5.48 -31.88 6.62
CA VAL A 176 5.99 -32.22 5.28
C VAL A 176 7.46 -32.68 5.41
N PRO A 177 7.84 -33.83 4.80
CA PRO A 177 9.22 -34.28 4.78
C PRO A 177 10.17 -33.17 4.27
N TYR A 178 11.38 -33.07 4.82
CA TYR A 178 12.37 -31.99 4.61
C TYR A 178 12.02 -30.60 5.17
N PHE A 179 10.74 -30.20 5.19
CA PHE A 179 10.32 -28.92 5.77
C PHE A 179 10.08 -28.99 7.28
N ARG A 180 9.77 -30.18 7.81
CA ARG A 180 9.56 -30.41 9.25
C ARG A 180 10.81 -30.19 10.11
N GLU A 181 12.00 -30.46 9.55
CA GLU A 181 13.27 -30.38 10.27
C GLU A 181 13.85 -28.95 10.31
N VAL A 182 13.30 -28.04 9.50
CA VAL A 182 13.77 -26.65 9.39
C VAL A 182 12.83 -25.75 10.18
N GLU A 183 13.33 -25.17 11.26
CA GLU A 183 12.58 -24.16 12.01
C GLU A 183 12.22 -22.97 11.11
N GLY A 184 10.97 -22.51 11.18
CA GLY A 184 10.48 -21.42 10.33
C GLY A 184 10.40 -21.78 8.84
N SER A 185 10.23 -23.05 8.49
CA SER A 185 10.19 -23.55 7.11
C SER A 185 9.26 -22.77 6.17
N LEU A 186 8.10 -22.30 6.66
CA LEU A 186 7.17 -21.49 5.85
C LEU A 186 7.74 -20.10 5.53
N VAL A 187 8.53 -19.51 6.43
CA VAL A 187 9.18 -18.21 6.21
C VAL A 187 10.19 -18.33 5.07
N TRP A 188 11.02 -19.37 5.10
CA TRP A 188 11.99 -19.65 4.05
C TRP A 188 11.33 -19.99 2.72
N GLY A 189 10.27 -20.80 2.74
CA GLY A 189 9.47 -21.11 1.55
C GLY A 189 8.88 -19.85 0.92
N ALA A 190 8.24 -19.00 1.72
CA ALA A 190 7.67 -17.73 1.25
C ALA A 190 8.76 -16.79 0.69
N LEU A 191 9.93 -16.74 1.32
CA LEU A 191 11.07 -15.93 0.85
C LEU A 191 11.58 -16.40 -0.50
N ILE A 192 11.78 -17.72 -0.69
CA ILE A 192 12.23 -18.29 -1.97
C ILE A 192 11.21 -17.99 -3.07
N VAL A 193 9.92 -18.20 -2.81
CA VAL A 193 8.85 -17.90 -3.77
C VAL A 193 8.81 -16.42 -4.11
N SER A 194 8.96 -15.53 -3.12
CA SER A 194 8.98 -14.08 -3.32
C SER A 194 10.17 -13.62 -4.17
N ILE A 195 11.39 -14.08 -3.87
CA ILE A 195 12.59 -13.76 -4.64
C ILE A 195 12.49 -14.33 -6.05
N GLY A 196 12.01 -15.58 -6.20
CA GLY A 196 11.79 -16.20 -7.50
C GLY A 196 10.80 -15.40 -8.35
N GLY A 197 9.67 -15.00 -7.77
CA GLY A 197 8.67 -14.16 -8.43
C GLY A 197 9.23 -12.79 -8.84
N LEU A 198 10.08 -12.20 -8.00
CA LEU A 198 10.76 -10.94 -8.30
C LEU A 198 11.74 -11.08 -9.46
N ILE A 199 12.55 -12.15 -9.51
CA ILE A 199 13.49 -12.42 -10.60
C ILE A 199 12.74 -12.60 -11.92
N ILE A 200 11.66 -13.40 -11.91
CA ILE A 200 10.83 -13.63 -13.10
C ILE A 200 10.22 -12.30 -13.58
N SER A 201 9.64 -11.53 -12.66
CA SER A 201 9.03 -10.22 -12.97
C SER A 201 10.07 -9.24 -13.51
N TRP A 202 11.28 -9.22 -12.94
CA TRP A 202 12.39 -8.39 -13.41
C TRP A 202 12.83 -8.77 -14.82
N PHE A 203 12.96 -10.07 -15.10
CA PHE A 203 13.36 -10.58 -16.41
C PHE A 203 12.36 -10.21 -17.52
N VAL A 204 11.06 -10.28 -17.23
CA VAL A 204 10.03 -9.83 -18.16
C VAL A 204 10.02 -8.30 -18.25
N GLY A 205 10.11 -7.62 -17.11
CA GLY A 205 10.03 -6.18 -16.99
C GLY A 205 11.16 -5.43 -17.68
N CYS A 206 12.37 -5.98 -17.73
CA CYS A 206 13.51 -5.31 -18.37
C CYS A 206 13.34 -5.09 -19.88
N LYS A 207 12.46 -5.86 -20.55
CA LYS A 207 12.15 -5.68 -21.97
C LYS A 207 11.05 -4.67 -22.26
N LEU A 208 10.19 -4.38 -21.29
CA LEU A 208 9.05 -3.47 -21.48
C LEU A 208 9.45 -2.05 -21.90
N PRO A 209 10.49 -1.40 -21.32
CA PRO A 209 10.90 -0.06 -21.74
C PRO A 209 11.29 0.03 -23.22
N GLY A 210 11.93 -1.01 -23.76
CA GLY A 210 12.31 -1.05 -25.17
C GLY A 210 11.09 -1.16 -26.09
N LEU A 211 10.09 -1.95 -25.69
CA LEU A 211 8.82 -2.06 -26.43
C LEU A 211 8.02 -0.76 -26.36
N GLU A 212 7.97 -0.13 -25.20
CA GLU A 212 7.27 1.15 -25.00
C GLU A 212 7.92 2.27 -25.82
N TYR A 213 9.24 2.32 -25.88
CA TYR A 213 9.96 3.25 -26.76
C TYR A 213 9.61 3.03 -28.23
N ASN A 214 9.54 1.77 -28.68
CA ASN A 214 9.14 1.46 -30.06
C ASN A 214 7.70 1.88 -30.34
N ASN A 215 6.77 1.65 -29.40
CA ASN A 215 5.39 2.12 -29.51
C ASN A 215 5.32 3.65 -29.63
N GLN A 216 6.04 4.38 -28.77
CA GLN A 216 6.10 5.85 -28.82
C GLN A 216 6.68 6.36 -30.15
N LYS A 217 7.67 5.66 -30.72
CA LYS A 217 8.23 6.00 -32.03
C LYS A 217 7.21 5.82 -33.16
N VAL A 218 6.43 4.73 -33.13
CA VAL A 218 5.37 4.47 -34.10
C VAL A 218 4.23 5.49 -33.95
N GLU A 219 3.79 5.79 -32.73
CA GLU A 219 2.78 6.83 -32.49
C GLU A 219 3.26 8.21 -32.95
N ALA A 220 4.53 8.56 -32.71
CA ALA A 220 5.08 9.83 -33.14
C ALA A 220 5.13 9.94 -34.68
N ALA A 221 5.49 8.85 -35.38
CA ALA A 221 5.43 8.80 -36.83
C ALA A 221 4.00 8.98 -37.34
N PHE A 222 3.04 8.26 -36.75
CA PHE A 222 1.62 8.39 -37.10
C PHE A 222 1.07 9.80 -36.85
N ARG A 223 1.43 10.45 -35.72
CA ARG A 223 1.06 11.85 -35.45
C ARG A 223 1.61 12.79 -36.51
N LYS A 224 2.82 12.54 -37.01
CA LYS A 224 3.40 13.33 -38.10
C LYS A 224 2.62 13.14 -39.40
N ASP A 225 2.27 11.91 -39.74
CA ASP A 225 1.50 11.61 -40.95
C ASP A 225 0.09 12.25 -40.91
N LEU A 226 -0.55 12.26 -39.74
CA LEU A 226 -1.82 12.96 -39.53
C LEU A 226 -1.71 14.48 -39.74
N VAL A 227 -0.63 15.11 -39.28
CA VAL A 227 -0.39 16.55 -39.51
C VAL A 227 -0.20 16.83 -41.01
N LEU A 228 0.54 15.98 -41.72
CA LEU A 228 0.69 16.11 -43.17
C LEU A 228 -0.65 15.96 -43.91
N GLY A 229 -1.50 15.03 -43.49
CA GLY A 229 -2.86 14.88 -44.01
C GLY A 229 -3.81 16.05 -43.64
N GLU A 230 -3.57 16.73 -42.52
CA GLU A 230 -4.31 17.95 -42.18
C GLU A 230 -3.92 19.12 -43.08
N ASP A 231 -2.63 19.24 -43.40
CA ASP A 231 -2.05 20.29 -44.24
C ASP A 231 -2.37 20.11 -45.75
N ASP A 232 -2.48 18.86 -46.24
CA ASP A 232 -2.86 18.56 -47.63
C ASP A 232 -3.85 17.39 -47.76
N LYS A 233 -5.14 17.70 -47.56
CA LYS A 233 -6.24 16.72 -47.59
C LYS A 233 -6.55 16.11 -48.96
N LEU A 234 -5.98 16.62 -50.05
CA LEU A 234 -6.27 16.14 -51.41
C LEU A 234 -5.22 15.14 -51.91
N ASN A 235 -3.98 15.26 -51.42
CA ASN A 235 -2.86 14.41 -51.85
C ASN A 235 -2.36 13.44 -50.77
N TYR A 236 -2.80 13.57 -49.51
CA TYR A 236 -2.45 12.71 -48.38
C TYR A 236 -3.67 12.08 -47.70
#